data_AF-A0A4Q5PCG5-F1
#
_entry.id   AF-A0A4Q5PCG5-F1
#
_cell.length_a   1.000
_cell.length_b   1.000
_cell.length_c   1.000
_cell.angle_alpha   90.00
_cell.angle_beta   90.00
_cell.angle_gamma   90.00
#
_symmetry.space_group_name_H-M   'P 1'
#
loop_
_entity.id
_entity.type
_entity.pdbx_description
1 polymer ?
#
loop_
_entity_poly.entity_id
_entity_poly.type
_entity_poly.pdbx_seq_one_letter_code
_entity_poly.pdbx_strand_id
1 'polypeptide(L)'
;REFLDNAFKKQEAEKSSSGFSFARIIEARSTDRTTKHQSVLYYAGAVVAVFLLFAASHGALTLVDERQSGISQRLTLGKGGMTSVVTGKFVFLVVQGVVQSFIVFGVAWFGFEATFDASRTGFWLLTSILASASAAAIALGIVAVCKSRRQAESATTFVVLLVSAIGGSMVPRYLMPPWMQDIGWLTPNAWVIQAFEASVRSSSPVGMILHAWTVLVGISIVSLAVAIYFSIRRTRYSWTPA
;
A
#
# COMPACT_ATOMS: atom_id res chain seq x y z
N ARG A 1 16.73 -68.83 -16.68
CA ARG A 1 16.41 -67.84 -17.74
C ARG A 1 15.19 -67.02 -17.34
N GLU A 2 14.10 -67.68 -16.96
CA GLU A 2 12.86 -67.04 -16.47
C GLU A 2 13.03 -66.13 -15.23
N PHE A 3 13.90 -66.49 -14.28
CA PHE A 3 14.25 -65.65 -13.13
C PHE A 3 14.94 -64.32 -13.54
N LEU A 4 15.80 -64.37 -14.56
CA LEU A 4 16.50 -63.17 -15.04
C LEU A 4 15.54 -62.26 -15.80
N ASP A 5 14.64 -62.81 -16.63
CA ASP A 5 13.61 -62.03 -17.32
C ASP A 5 12.64 -61.34 -16.35
N ASN A 6 12.28 -62.01 -15.25
CA ASN A 6 11.46 -61.41 -14.20
C ASN A 6 12.22 -60.35 -13.39
N ALA A 7 13.54 -60.52 -13.19
CA ALA A 7 14.38 -59.51 -12.55
C ALA A 7 14.57 -58.27 -13.45
N PHE A 8 14.76 -58.46 -14.76
CA PHE A 8 14.85 -57.36 -15.74
C PHE A 8 13.52 -56.61 -15.88
N LYS A 9 12.37 -57.31 -15.91
CA LYS A 9 11.04 -56.66 -15.90
C LYS A 9 10.78 -55.87 -14.62
N LYS A 10 11.20 -56.38 -13.46
CA LYS A 10 11.12 -55.62 -12.20
C LYS A 10 12.02 -54.39 -12.25
N GLN A 11 13.24 -54.50 -12.75
CA GLN A 11 14.14 -53.35 -12.88
C GLN A 11 13.65 -52.33 -13.93
N GLU A 12 13.06 -52.75 -15.05
CA GLU A 12 12.47 -51.82 -16.03
C GLU A 12 11.23 -51.09 -15.46
N ALA A 13 10.38 -51.80 -14.70
CA ALA A 13 9.24 -51.19 -14.01
C ALA A 13 9.69 -50.22 -12.90
N GLU A 14 10.74 -50.57 -12.16
CA GLU A 14 11.29 -49.74 -11.08
C GLU A 14 12.04 -48.53 -11.65
N LYS A 15 12.79 -48.67 -12.75
CA LYS A 15 13.50 -47.59 -13.46
C LYS A 15 12.56 -46.64 -14.21
N SER A 16 11.38 -47.12 -14.64
CA SER A 16 10.27 -46.29 -15.12
C SER A 16 9.64 -45.48 -13.98
N SER A 17 9.64 -46.01 -12.75
CA SER A 17 9.09 -45.37 -11.54
C SER A 17 10.09 -44.48 -10.77
N SER A 18 11.40 -44.71 -10.89
CA SER A 18 12.48 -43.99 -10.19
C SER A 18 13.13 -42.88 -11.03
N GLY A 19 12.47 -42.47 -12.11
CA GLY A 19 13.02 -41.54 -13.08
C GLY A 19 12.89 -40.08 -12.65
N PHE A 20 14.02 -39.39 -12.58
CA PHE A 20 14.11 -37.94 -12.65
C PHE A 20 13.33 -37.46 -13.90
N SER A 21 12.08 -37.05 -13.71
CA SER A 21 11.20 -36.67 -14.81
C SER A 21 11.42 -35.20 -15.16
N PHE A 22 11.77 -34.92 -16.42
CA PHE A 22 11.84 -33.55 -16.93
C PHE A 22 10.54 -32.78 -16.69
N ALA A 23 9.39 -33.46 -16.72
CA ALA A 23 8.12 -32.86 -16.36
C ALA A 23 8.10 -32.39 -14.89
N ARG A 24 8.63 -33.19 -13.95
CA ARG A 24 8.74 -32.78 -12.53
C ARG A 24 9.73 -31.64 -12.33
N ILE A 25 10.81 -31.55 -13.10
CA ILE A 25 11.77 -30.43 -13.00
C ILE A 25 11.13 -29.16 -13.57
N ILE A 26 10.41 -29.28 -14.69
CA ILE A 26 9.69 -28.16 -15.30
C ILE A 26 8.55 -27.72 -14.38
N GLU A 27 7.82 -28.66 -13.77
CA GLU A 27 6.74 -28.41 -12.81
C GLU A 27 7.27 -27.83 -11.49
N ALA A 28 8.39 -28.34 -10.96
CA ALA A 28 9.05 -27.78 -9.79
C ALA A 28 9.59 -26.36 -10.08
N ARG A 29 10.18 -26.15 -11.27
CA ARG A 29 10.71 -24.84 -11.69
C ARG A 29 9.58 -23.85 -12.03
N SER A 30 8.46 -24.32 -12.59
CA SER A 30 7.28 -23.49 -12.85
C SER A 30 6.58 -23.12 -11.54
N THR A 31 6.46 -24.07 -10.60
CA THR A 31 5.94 -23.82 -9.25
C THR A 31 6.83 -22.82 -8.52
N ASP A 32 8.17 -23.02 -8.50
CA ASP A 32 9.13 -22.13 -7.84
C ASP A 32 9.12 -20.71 -8.44
N ARG A 33 9.05 -20.57 -9.78
CA ARG A 33 8.91 -19.25 -10.44
C ARG A 33 7.60 -18.57 -10.04
N THR A 34 6.48 -19.30 -10.04
CA THR A 34 5.16 -18.75 -9.73
C THR A 34 5.08 -18.29 -8.27
N THR A 35 5.60 -19.08 -7.32
CA THR A 35 5.69 -18.70 -5.91
C THR A 35 6.62 -17.50 -5.68
N LYS A 36 7.74 -17.42 -6.40
CA LYS A 36 8.64 -16.25 -6.34
C LYS A 36 7.96 -14.99 -6.84
N HIS A 37 7.27 -15.05 -7.99
CA HIS A 37 6.57 -13.88 -8.54
C HIS A 37 5.46 -13.42 -7.59
N GLN A 38 4.67 -14.34 -7.03
CA GLN A 38 3.61 -14.00 -6.07
C GLN A 38 4.16 -13.36 -4.79
N SER A 39 5.30 -13.84 -4.29
CA SER A 39 5.96 -13.27 -3.11
C SER A 39 6.45 -11.86 -3.38
N VAL A 40 7.07 -11.62 -4.54
CA VAL A 40 7.53 -10.29 -4.98
C VAL A 40 6.37 -9.30 -5.04
N LEU A 41 5.21 -9.71 -5.57
CA LEU A 41 4.03 -8.85 -5.67
C LEU A 41 3.45 -8.47 -4.30
N TYR A 42 3.41 -9.40 -3.35
CA TYR A 42 3.03 -9.10 -1.97
C TYR A 42 3.97 -8.04 -1.38
N TYR A 43 5.29 -8.25 -1.51
CA TYR A 43 6.28 -7.31 -0.98
C TYR A 43 6.23 -5.94 -1.69
N ALA A 44 5.96 -5.90 -2.99
CA ALA A 44 5.77 -4.64 -3.70
C ALA A 44 4.59 -3.84 -3.12
N GLY A 45 3.43 -4.49 -2.90
CA GLY A 45 2.28 -3.86 -2.26
C GLY A 45 2.57 -3.41 -0.82
N ALA A 46 3.29 -4.24 -0.04
CA ALA A 46 3.69 -3.94 1.33
C ALA A 46 4.63 -2.74 1.42
N VAL A 47 5.63 -2.67 0.53
CA VAL A 47 6.55 -1.54 0.37
C VAL A 47 5.77 -0.29 -0.01
N VAL A 48 4.89 -0.35 -1.02
CA VAL A 48 4.06 0.80 -1.40
C VAL A 48 3.23 1.31 -0.21
N ALA A 49 2.59 0.43 0.56
CA ALA A 49 1.76 0.83 1.70
C ALA A 49 2.52 1.68 2.75
N VAL A 50 3.71 1.23 3.19
CA VAL A 50 4.51 1.98 4.19
C VAL A 50 5.11 3.26 3.60
N PHE A 51 5.62 3.18 2.38
CA PHE A 51 6.32 4.30 1.76
C PHE A 51 5.36 5.42 1.32
N LEU A 52 4.13 5.10 0.92
CA LEU A 52 3.07 6.09 0.70
C LEU A 52 2.77 6.87 1.96
N LEU A 53 2.62 6.19 3.10
CA LEU A 53 2.35 6.86 4.38
C LEU A 53 3.51 7.76 4.80
N PHE A 54 4.77 7.31 4.66
CA PHE A 54 5.92 8.15 4.98
C PHE A 54 6.03 9.36 4.05
N ALA A 55 5.90 9.17 2.74
CA ALA A 55 6.05 10.24 1.78
C ALA A 55 4.91 11.27 1.91
N ALA A 56 3.67 10.80 2.09
CA ALA A 56 2.53 11.65 2.39
C ALA A 56 2.72 12.41 3.71
N SER A 57 3.28 11.78 4.75
CA SER A 57 3.58 12.42 6.03
C SER A 57 4.60 13.54 5.87
N HIS A 58 5.71 13.29 5.19
CA HIS A 58 6.73 14.32 4.93
C HIS A 58 6.17 15.47 4.10
N GLY A 59 5.44 15.15 3.04
CA GLY A 59 4.77 16.14 2.22
C GLY A 59 3.72 16.93 3.00
N ALA A 60 2.99 16.30 3.93
CA ALA A 60 2.00 16.96 4.77
C ALA A 60 2.64 17.94 5.78
N LEU A 61 3.83 17.65 6.31
CA LEU A 61 4.53 18.50 7.29
C LEU A 61 4.74 19.95 6.83
N THR A 62 4.93 20.18 5.52
CA THR A 62 5.08 21.55 5.01
C THR A 62 3.85 22.42 5.29
N LEU A 63 2.68 21.81 5.56
CA LEU A 63 1.47 22.52 5.94
C LEU A 63 1.65 23.22 7.30
N VAL A 64 2.49 22.68 8.19
CA VAL A 64 2.82 23.34 9.45
C VAL A 64 3.71 24.55 9.20
N ASP A 65 4.69 24.43 8.31
CA ASP A 65 5.59 25.54 7.95
C ASP A 65 4.84 26.67 7.23
N GLU A 66 3.96 26.33 6.29
CA GLU A 66 3.11 27.26 5.56
C GLU A 66 2.19 28.07 6.51
N ARG A 67 1.73 27.43 7.59
CA ARG A 67 0.94 28.09 8.65
C ARG A 67 1.80 29.05 9.47
N GLN A 68 3.00 28.64 9.85
CA GLN A 68 3.91 29.44 10.69
C GLN A 68 4.49 30.65 9.96
N SER A 69 4.71 30.52 8.66
CA SER A 69 5.25 31.59 7.80
C SER A 69 4.21 32.64 7.37
N GLY A 70 2.94 32.49 7.76
CA GLY A 70 1.85 33.37 7.32
C GLY A 70 1.46 33.22 5.85
N ILE A 71 2.09 32.29 5.10
CA ILE A 71 1.76 31.99 3.70
C ILE A 71 0.31 31.50 3.61
N SER A 72 -0.14 30.68 4.58
CA SER A 72 -1.53 30.26 4.65
C SER A 72 -2.50 31.45 4.75
N GLN A 73 -2.15 32.52 5.50
CA GLN A 73 -3.01 33.70 5.61
C GLN A 73 -3.15 34.43 4.28
N ARG A 74 -2.06 34.57 3.51
CA ARG A 74 -2.08 35.19 2.17
C ARG A 74 -2.87 34.36 1.17
N LEU A 75 -2.75 33.04 1.20
CA LEU A 75 -3.54 32.13 0.36
C LEU A 75 -5.03 32.13 0.72
N THR A 76 -5.36 32.36 2.01
CA THR A 76 -6.75 32.43 2.49
C THR A 76 -7.46 33.72 2.06
N LEU A 77 -6.72 34.77 1.69
CA LEU A 77 -7.28 35.99 1.08
C LEU A 77 -7.82 35.75 -0.34
N GLY A 78 -7.47 34.62 -0.98
CA GLY A 78 -8.08 34.17 -2.23
C GLY A 78 -9.46 33.52 -2.01
N LYS A 79 -10.26 33.43 -3.08
CA LYS A 79 -11.67 32.95 -3.06
C LYS A 79 -11.91 31.55 -2.46
N GLY A 80 -10.87 30.75 -2.20
CA GLY A 80 -10.98 29.35 -1.75
C GLY A 80 -10.72 29.08 -0.26
N GLY A 81 -10.19 30.05 0.49
CA GLY A 81 -9.89 29.88 1.92
C GLY A 81 -8.96 28.70 2.27
N MET A 82 -9.00 28.25 3.54
CA MET A 82 -8.18 27.14 4.04
C MET A 82 -8.54 25.79 3.41
N THR A 83 -9.79 25.60 3.00
CA THR A 83 -10.25 24.37 2.34
C THR A 83 -9.53 24.16 1.01
N SER A 84 -9.36 25.21 0.21
CA SER A 84 -8.63 25.14 -1.05
C SER A 84 -7.15 24.75 -0.85
N VAL A 85 -6.50 25.28 0.20
CA VAL A 85 -5.12 24.94 0.54
C VAL A 85 -5.00 23.45 0.90
N VAL A 86 -5.86 22.94 1.77
CA VAL A 86 -5.83 21.53 2.18
C VAL A 86 -6.15 20.60 1.01
N THR A 87 -7.17 20.92 0.20
CA THR A 87 -7.54 20.09 -0.97
C THR A 87 -6.46 20.12 -2.05
N GLY A 88 -5.85 21.27 -2.33
CA GLY A 88 -4.73 21.37 -3.27
C GLY A 88 -3.54 20.52 -2.82
N LYS A 89 -3.23 20.55 -1.52
CA LYS A 89 -2.19 19.72 -0.91
C LYS A 89 -2.53 18.23 -0.98
N PHE A 90 -3.78 17.87 -0.72
CA PHE A 90 -4.27 16.50 -0.86
C PHE A 90 -4.05 15.99 -2.29
N VAL A 91 -4.48 16.74 -3.31
CA VAL A 91 -4.28 16.38 -4.72
C VAL A 91 -2.80 16.23 -5.07
N PHE A 92 -1.95 17.17 -4.61
CA PHE A 92 -0.50 17.08 -4.81
C PHE A 92 0.09 15.79 -4.22
N LEU A 93 -0.27 15.45 -2.97
CA LEU A 93 0.21 14.23 -2.32
C LEU A 93 -0.31 12.96 -2.99
N VAL A 94 -1.54 12.98 -3.52
CA VAL A 94 -2.08 11.86 -4.32
C VAL A 94 -1.26 11.65 -5.58
N VAL A 95 -0.98 12.71 -6.34
CA VAL A 95 -0.16 12.61 -7.56
C VAL A 95 1.24 12.10 -7.23
N GLN A 96 1.86 12.64 -6.18
CA GLN A 96 3.17 12.17 -5.70
C GLN A 96 3.15 10.68 -5.31
N GLY A 97 2.10 10.23 -4.62
CA GLY A 97 1.93 8.83 -4.24
C GLY A 97 1.70 7.89 -5.43
N VAL A 98 0.94 8.33 -6.43
CA VAL A 98 0.76 7.58 -7.68
C VAL A 98 2.10 7.40 -8.37
N VAL A 99 2.86 8.48 -8.56
CA VAL A 99 4.22 8.44 -9.13
C VAL A 99 5.12 7.49 -8.35
N GLN A 100 5.09 7.54 -7.01
CA GLN A 100 5.84 6.64 -6.15
C GLN A 100 5.44 5.16 -6.33
N SER A 101 4.14 4.88 -6.48
CA SER A 101 3.63 3.53 -6.73
C SER A 101 4.14 2.99 -8.08
N PHE A 102 4.14 3.82 -9.13
CA PHE A 102 4.75 3.48 -10.42
C PHE A 102 6.24 3.15 -10.30
N ILE A 103 7.00 3.91 -9.51
CA ILE A 103 8.43 3.66 -9.31
C ILE A 103 8.64 2.28 -8.64
N VAL A 104 7.92 1.99 -7.56
CA VAL A 104 8.07 0.73 -6.82
C VAL A 104 7.67 -0.47 -7.69
N PHE A 105 6.54 -0.41 -8.38
CA PHE A 105 6.12 -1.49 -9.28
C PHE A 105 6.98 -1.57 -10.54
N GLY A 106 7.57 -0.45 -11.00
CA GLY A 106 8.57 -0.44 -12.06
C GLY A 106 9.81 -1.24 -11.67
N VAL A 107 10.31 -1.07 -10.45
CA VAL A 107 11.42 -1.89 -9.93
C VAL A 107 11.02 -3.35 -9.81
N ALA A 108 9.81 -3.66 -9.35
CA ALA A 108 9.31 -5.04 -9.30
C ALA A 108 9.22 -5.69 -10.70
N TRP A 109 8.79 -4.93 -11.72
CA TRP A 109 8.71 -5.40 -13.09
C TRP A 109 10.09 -5.64 -13.72
N PHE A 110 10.94 -4.61 -13.73
CA PHE A 110 12.24 -4.68 -14.41
C PHE A 110 13.30 -5.46 -13.64
N GLY A 111 13.28 -5.39 -12.30
CA GLY A 111 14.29 -6.01 -11.45
C GLY A 111 14.01 -7.47 -11.10
N PHE A 112 12.74 -7.89 -11.11
CA PHE A 112 12.32 -9.22 -10.63
C PHE A 112 11.46 -10.01 -11.62
N GLU A 113 11.34 -9.52 -12.87
CA GLU A 113 10.53 -10.14 -13.95
C GLU A 113 9.07 -10.41 -13.54
N ALA A 114 8.52 -9.63 -12.61
CA ALA A 114 7.16 -9.86 -12.11
C ALA A 114 6.15 -9.72 -13.25
N THR A 115 5.43 -10.78 -13.60
CA THR A 115 4.43 -10.74 -14.66
C THR A 115 3.12 -10.13 -14.14
N PHE A 116 2.56 -9.20 -14.92
CA PHE A 116 1.30 -8.50 -14.66
C PHE A 116 0.33 -8.88 -15.77
N ASP A 117 -0.92 -9.07 -15.40
CA ASP A 117 -1.99 -9.22 -16.36
C ASP A 117 -2.37 -7.86 -16.93
N ALA A 118 -2.06 -7.62 -18.22
CA ALA A 118 -2.36 -6.36 -18.89
C ALA A 118 -3.85 -5.98 -18.79
N SER A 119 -4.76 -6.96 -18.72
CA SER A 119 -6.20 -6.73 -18.59
C SER A 119 -6.59 -6.09 -17.25
N ARG A 120 -5.74 -6.19 -16.22
CA ARG A 120 -5.99 -5.67 -14.88
C ARG A 120 -5.24 -4.39 -14.54
N THR A 121 -4.53 -3.81 -15.51
CA THR A 121 -3.79 -2.54 -15.33
C THR A 121 -4.68 -1.41 -14.82
N GLY A 122 -5.96 -1.36 -15.22
CA GLY A 122 -6.93 -0.38 -14.72
C GLY A 122 -7.23 -0.53 -13.22
N PHE A 123 -7.33 -1.77 -12.71
CA PHE A 123 -7.50 -2.02 -11.28
C PHE A 123 -6.26 -1.60 -10.50
N TRP A 124 -5.07 -1.86 -11.03
CA TRP A 124 -3.81 -1.46 -10.39
C TRP A 124 -3.66 0.07 -10.33
N LEU A 125 -4.02 0.77 -11.42
CA LEU A 125 -3.97 2.23 -11.46
C LEU A 125 -4.95 2.85 -10.46
N LEU A 126 -6.18 2.38 -10.43
CA LEU A 126 -7.19 2.89 -9.48
C LEU A 126 -6.82 2.55 -8.04
N THR A 127 -6.23 1.37 -7.79
CA THR A 127 -5.67 1.02 -6.48
C THR A 127 -4.57 1.99 -6.06
N SER A 128 -3.66 2.35 -6.98
CA SER A 128 -2.60 3.33 -6.72
C SER A 128 -3.15 4.70 -6.34
N ILE A 129 -4.20 5.16 -7.03
CA ILE A 129 -4.88 6.43 -6.72
C ILE A 129 -5.53 6.38 -5.32
N LEU A 130 -6.30 5.34 -5.03
CA LEU A 130 -7.04 5.21 -3.77
C LEU A 130 -6.10 4.97 -2.56
N ALA A 131 -5.04 4.19 -2.74
CA ALA A 131 -4.01 4.01 -1.71
C ALA A 131 -3.30 5.34 -1.41
N SER A 132 -2.94 6.09 -2.45
CA SER A 132 -2.31 7.41 -2.31
C SER A 132 -3.24 8.42 -1.67
N ALA A 133 -4.53 8.41 -2.02
CA ALA A 133 -5.57 9.23 -1.37
C ALA A 133 -5.72 8.90 0.11
N SER A 134 -5.76 7.62 0.47
CA SER A 134 -5.84 7.21 1.87
C SER A 134 -4.62 7.69 2.65
N ALA A 135 -3.40 7.49 2.11
CA ALA A 135 -2.18 7.92 2.77
C ALA A 135 -2.11 9.45 2.93
N ALA A 136 -2.45 10.20 1.87
CA ALA A 136 -2.50 11.67 1.89
C ALA A 136 -3.50 12.20 2.92
N ALA A 137 -4.71 11.64 2.96
CA ALA A 137 -5.76 12.06 3.89
C ALA A 137 -5.36 11.80 5.36
N ILE A 138 -4.80 10.61 5.66
CA ILE A 138 -4.32 10.27 7.00
C ILE A 138 -3.22 11.22 7.44
N ALA A 139 -2.20 11.43 6.60
CA ALA A 139 -1.09 12.32 6.89
C ALA A 139 -1.57 13.77 7.16
N LEU A 140 -2.43 14.31 6.29
CA LEU A 140 -3.02 15.63 6.47
C LEU A 140 -3.88 15.72 7.74
N GLY A 141 -4.65 14.66 8.06
CA GLY A 141 -5.46 14.58 9.27
C GLY A 141 -4.60 14.69 10.55
N ILE A 142 -3.53 13.89 10.64
CA ILE A 142 -2.59 13.91 11.77
C ILE A 142 -1.93 15.29 11.90
N VAL A 143 -1.40 15.82 10.79
CA VAL A 143 -0.71 17.12 10.77
C VAL A 143 -1.67 18.27 11.10
N ALA A 144 -2.94 18.20 10.69
CA ALA A 144 -3.94 19.22 11.02
C ALA A 144 -4.22 19.34 12.52
N VAL A 145 -4.03 18.26 13.29
CA VAL A 145 -4.23 18.24 14.76
C VAL A 145 -2.95 18.62 15.53
N CYS A 146 -1.78 18.62 14.91
CA CYS A 146 -0.52 18.96 15.58
C CYS A 146 -0.25 20.47 15.64
N LYS A 147 0.29 20.98 16.74
CA LYS A 147 0.56 22.41 16.95
C LYS A 147 1.94 22.86 16.47
N SER A 148 2.93 21.95 16.52
CA SER A 148 4.30 22.22 16.09
C SER A 148 4.77 21.20 15.07
N ARG A 149 5.79 21.56 14.29
CA ARG A 149 6.40 20.66 13.31
C ARG A 149 6.98 19.41 13.98
N ARG A 150 7.70 19.58 15.10
CA ARG A 150 8.26 18.47 15.88
C ARG A 150 7.18 17.51 16.41
N GLN A 151 6.04 18.03 16.86
CA GLN A 151 4.91 17.20 17.28
C GLN A 151 4.34 16.42 16.10
N ALA A 152 4.16 17.10 14.95
CA ALA A 152 3.65 16.47 13.73
C ALA A 152 4.59 15.38 13.22
N GLU A 153 5.90 15.62 13.19
CA GLU A 153 6.93 14.65 12.80
C GLU A 153 6.91 13.40 13.69
N SER A 154 6.86 13.61 15.01
CA SER A 154 6.82 12.49 15.97
C SER A 154 5.52 11.69 15.85
N ALA A 155 4.38 12.37 15.72
CA ALA A 155 3.07 11.74 15.62
C ALA A 155 2.92 10.95 14.32
N THR A 156 3.29 11.53 13.17
CA THR A 156 3.20 10.83 11.88
C THR A 156 4.13 9.64 11.84
N THR A 157 5.38 9.78 12.28
CA THR A 157 6.35 8.67 12.32
C THR A 157 5.83 7.52 13.20
N PHE A 158 5.36 7.83 14.40
CA PHE A 158 4.80 6.83 15.31
C PHE A 158 3.59 6.10 14.69
N VAL A 159 2.63 6.85 14.14
CA VAL A 159 1.43 6.27 13.52
C VAL A 159 1.80 5.41 12.31
N VAL A 160 2.70 5.89 11.44
CA VAL A 160 3.15 5.14 10.25
C VAL A 160 3.77 3.81 10.67
N LEU A 161 4.67 3.81 11.65
CA LEU A 161 5.33 2.59 12.13
C LEU A 161 4.33 1.62 12.75
N LEU A 162 3.44 2.11 13.61
CA LEU A 162 2.43 1.28 14.28
C LEU A 162 1.47 0.64 13.28
N VAL A 163 0.92 1.44 12.36
CA VAL A 163 0.03 1.01 11.29
C VAL A 163 0.73 0.03 10.35
N SER A 164 2.01 0.23 10.07
CA SER A 164 2.79 -0.64 9.17
C SER A 164 3.20 -1.97 9.80
N ALA A 165 3.48 -1.97 11.10
CA ALA A 165 3.77 -3.18 11.86
C ALA A 165 2.53 -4.06 11.96
N ILE A 166 1.38 -3.48 12.33
CA ILE A 166 0.13 -4.21 12.54
C ILE A 166 -0.55 -4.58 11.20
N GLY A 167 -0.43 -3.71 10.19
CA GLY A 167 -1.14 -3.85 8.91
C GLY A 167 -0.53 -4.81 7.90
N GLY A 168 0.61 -5.44 8.23
CA GLY A 168 1.22 -6.45 7.37
C GLY A 168 2.31 -5.95 6.42
N SER A 169 2.68 -4.65 6.50
CA SER A 169 3.70 -4.05 5.63
C SER A 169 5.12 -4.40 6.05
N MET A 170 5.39 -4.46 7.35
CA MET A 170 6.72 -4.82 7.87
C MET A 170 6.90 -6.33 8.03
N VAL A 171 5.84 -7.00 8.49
CA VAL A 171 5.81 -8.46 8.65
C VAL A 171 4.60 -8.98 7.90
N PRO A 172 4.74 -10.00 7.03
CA PRO A 172 3.59 -10.56 6.33
C PRO A 172 2.52 -11.08 7.28
N ARG A 173 1.24 -10.80 7.00
CA ARG A 173 0.16 -11.13 7.93
C ARG A 173 0.00 -12.63 8.19
N TYR A 174 0.34 -13.48 7.22
CA TYR A 174 0.29 -14.94 7.39
C TYR A 174 1.31 -15.46 8.40
N LEU A 175 2.29 -14.64 8.81
CA LEU A 175 3.25 -14.96 9.88
C LEU A 175 2.82 -14.41 11.26
N MET A 176 1.73 -13.64 11.32
CA MET A 176 1.26 -13.00 12.55
C MET A 176 0.35 -13.93 13.37
N PRO A 177 0.29 -13.77 14.70
CA PRO A 177 -0.70 -14.45 15.53
C PRO A 177 -2.14 -14.00 15.18
N PRO A 178 -3.18 -14.83 15.40
CA PRO A 178 -4.54 -14.57 14.94
C PRO A 178 -5.10 -13.21 15.36
N TRP A 179 -4.92 -12.83 16.63
CA TRP A 179 -5.39 -11.55 17.16
C TRP A 179 -4.80 -10.33 16.42
N MET A 180 -3.56 -10.44 15.94
CA MET A 180 -2.90 -9.36 15.20
C MET A 180 -3.39 -9.30 13.76
N GLN A 181 -3.72 -10.44 13.16
CA GLN A 181 -4.35 -10.49 11.84
C GLN A 181 -5.71 -9.79 11.85
N ASP A 182 -6.50 -10.00 12.91
CA ASP A 182 -7.83 -9.39 13.07
C ASP A 182 -7.74 -7.86 13.22
N ILE A 183 -6.88 -7.38 14.13
CA ILE A 183 -6.66 -5.94 14.34
C ILE A 183 -6.00 -5.29 13.10
N GLY A 184 -5.22 -6.05 12.34
CA GLY A 184 -4.61 -5.63 11.08
C GLY A 184 -5.61 -5.01 10.10
N TRP A 185 -6.84 -5.50 10.05
CA TRP A 185 -7.90 -4.97 9.19
C TRP A 185 -8.40 -3.57 9.57
N LEU A 186 -8.04 -3.05 10.74
CA LEU A 186 -8.31 -1.65 11.10
C LEU A 186 -7.32 -0.68 10.43
N THR A 187 -6.23 -1.20 9.90
CA THR A 187 -5.17 -0.39 9.29
C THR A 187 -5.41 -0.19 7.80
N PRO A 188 -5.08 0.99 7.22
CA PRO A 188 -5.11 1.17 5.77
C PRO A 188 -4.15 0.20 5.06
N ASN A 189 -3.03 -0.16 5.70
CA ASN A 189 -1.98 -0.97 5.08
C ASN A 189 -2.47 -2.36 4.69
N ALA A 190 -3.27 -3.01 5.54
CA ALA A 190 -3.85 -4.31 5.22
C ALA A 190 -4.71 -4.26 3.94
N TRP A 191 -5.51 -3.20 3.77
CA TRP A 191 -6.35 -2.99 2.59
C TRP A 191 -5.55 -2.62 1.35
N VAL A 192 -4.51 -1.78 1.49
CA VAL A 192 -3.62 -1.43 0.38
C VAL A 192 -2.92 -2.68 -0.15
N ILE A 193 -2.36 -3.50 0.74
CA ILE A 193 -1.68 -4.74 0.36
C ILE A 193 -2.65 -5.68 -0.36
N GLN A 194 -3.84 -5.91 0.22
CA GLN A 194 -4.86 -6.77 -0.38
C GLN A 194 -5.31 -6.25 -1.76
N ALA A 195 -5.53 -4.95 -1.90
CA ALA A 195 -5.95 -4.35 -3.16
C ALA A 195 -4.87 -4.48 -4.25
N PHE A 196 -3.60 -4.25 -3.90
CA PHE A 196 -2.50 -4.44 -4.86
C PHE A 196 -2.34 -5.90 -5.26
N GLU A 197 -2.36 -6.81 -4.30
CA GLU A 197 -2.28 -8.25 -4.57
C GLU A 197 -3.44 -8.73 -5.48
N ALA A 198 -4.65 -8.28 -5.20
CA ALA A 198 -5.83 -8.64 -5.98
C ALA A 198 -5.89 -7.96 -7.36
N SER A 199 -5.34 -6.75 -7.49
CA SER A 199 -5.29 -6.03 -8.77
C SER A 199 -4.29 -6.63 -9.75
N VAL A 200 -3.21 -7.25 -9.28
CA VAL A 200 -2.19 -7.83 -10.16
C VAL A 200 -2.47 -9.30 -10.48
N ARG A 201 -3.14 -10.04 -9.58
CA ARG A 201 -3.42 -11.46 -9.77
C ARG A 201 -4.70 -11.71 -10.58
N SER A 202 -4.56 -12.41 -11.72
CA SER A 202 -5.67 -12.73 -12.64
C SER A 202 -6.81 -13.54 -12.02
N SER A 203 -6.52 -14.41 -11.05
CA SER A 203 -7.50 -15.28 -10.39
C SER A 203 -8.28 -14.60 -9.26
N SER A 204 -7.92 -13.38 -8.87
CA SER A 204 -8.56 -12.72 -7.73
C SER A 204 -9.98 -12.22 -8.07
N PRO A 205 -10.98 -12.52 -7.21
CA PRO A 205 -12.34 -12.00 -7.36
C PRO A 205 -12.36 -10.46 -7.33
N VAL A 206 -13.08 -9.84 -8.27
CA VAL A 206 -13.22 -8.38 -8.34
C VAL A 206 -13.86 -7.81 -7.06
N GLY A 207 -14.75 -8.57 -6.41
CA GLY A 207 -15.37 -8.18 -5.15
C GLY A 207 -14.37 -7.90 -4.01
N MET A 208 -13.23 -8.60 -3.99
CA MET A 208 -12.17 -8.36 -2.99
C MET A 208 -11.51 -6.99 -3.19
N ILE A 209 -11.25 -6.61 -4.45
CA ILE A 209 -10.68 -5.31 -4.81
C ILE A 209 -11.67 -4.20 -4.44
N LEU A 210 -12.94 -4.35 -4.81
CA LEU A 210 -13.98 -3.38 -4.52
C LEU A 210 -14.17 -3.17 -3.01
N HIS A 211 -14.18 -4.24 -2.23
CA HIS A 211 -14.29 -4.14 -0.78
C HIS A 211 -13.11 -3.34 -0.19
N ALA A 212 -11.87 -3.66 -0.57
CA ALA A 212 -10.71 -2.91 -0.13
C ALA A 212 -10.79 -1.42 -0.54
N TRP A 213 -11.23 -1.13 -1.76
CA TRP A 213 -11.44 0.24 -2.22
C TRP A 213 -12.49 1.00 -1.41
N THR A 214 -13.62 0.37 -1.06
CA THR A 214 -14.65 1.04 -0.24
C THR A 214 -14.10 1.44 1.13
N VAL A 215 -13.27 0.60 1.75
CA VAL A 215 -12.64 0.91 3.04
C VAL A 215 -11.62 2.03 2.89
N LEU A 216 -10.76 2.00 1.87
CA LEU A 216 -9.78 3.06 1.61
C LEU A 216 -10.44 4.41 1.33
N VAL A 217 -11.54 4.43 0.58
CA VAL A 217 -12.34 5.63 0.34
C VAL A 217 -12.94 6.14 1.66
N GLY A 218 -13.51 5.26 2.49
CA GLY A 218 -14.04 5.61 3.79
C GLY A 218 -12.99 6.25 4.70
N ILE A 219 -11.81 5.64 4.82
CA ILE A 219 -10.68 6.16 5.59
C ILE A 219 -10.23 7.53 5.04
N SER A 220 -10.17 7.66 3.71
CA SER A 220 -9.79 8.91 3.05
C SER A 220 -10.77 10.04 3.38
N ILE A 221 -12.08 9.79 3.26
CA ILE A 221 -13.12 10.78 3.53
C ILE A 221 -13.08 11.22 4.99
N VAL A 222 -13.02 10.28 5.94
CA VAL A 222 -12.99 10.58 7.37
C VAL A 222 -11.74 11.39 7.73
N SER A 223 -10.56 10.96 7.28
CA SER A 223 -9.30 11.63 7.60
C SER A 223 -9.20 13.01 6.95
N LEU A 224 -9.70 13.17 5.73
CA LEU A 224 -9.74 14.45 5.04
C LEU A 224 -10.75 15.41 5.69
N ALA A 225 -11.90 14.92 6.15
CA ALA A 225 -12.86 15.71 6.89
C ALA A 225 -12.26 16.24 8.20
N VAL A 226 -11.52 15.39 8.94
CA VAL A 226 -10.74 15.79 10.13
C VAL A 226 -9.72 16.87 9.74
N ALA A 227 -8.97 16.68 8.66
CA ALA A 227 -7.97 17.64 8.20
C ALA A 227 -8.57 19.02 7.90
N ILE A 228 -9.68 19.07 7.17
CA ILE A 228 -10.37 20.31 6.80
C ILE A 228 -10.96 20.98 8.05
N TYR A 229 -11.68 20.23 8.88
CA TYR A 229 -12.33 20.74 10.09
C TYR A 229 -11.35 21.40 11.07
N PHE A 230 -10.24 20.72 11.39
CA PHE A 230 -9.23 21.28 12.30
C PHE A 230 -8.47 22.44 11.68
N SER A 231 -8.23 22.41 10.36
CA SER A 231 -7.58 23.51 9.65
C SER A 231 -8.43 24.79 9.67
N ILE A 232 -9.75 24.68 9.46
CA ILE A 232 -10.70 25.81 9.52
C ILE A 232 -10.87 26.32 10.95
N ARG A 233 -10.99 25.43 11.95
CA ARG A 233 -11.15 25.87 13.34
C ARG A 233 -9.98 26.71 13.82
N ARG A 234 -8.75 26.35 13.43
CA ARG A 234 -7.55 27.07 13.89
C ARG A 234 -7.37 28.45 13.28
N THR A 235 -7.76 28.66 12.02
CA THR A 235 -7.72 29.99 11.40
C THR A 235 -8.69 30.98 12.05
N ARG A 236 -9.79 30.49 12.67
CA ARG A 236 -10.71 31.36 13.41
C ARG A 236 -10.14 31.89 14.73
N TYR A 237 -9.27 31.14 15.40
CA TYR A 237 -8.72 31.54 16.71
C TYR A 237 -7.48 32.45 16.63
N SER A 238 -6.76 32.47 15.50
CA SER A 238 -5.64 33.41 15.31
C SER A 238 -6.08 34.86 15.04
N TRP A 239 -7.38 35.12 14.95
CA TRP A 239 -8.01 36.43 14.78
C TRP A 239 -8.57 36.95 16.13
N THR A 240 -7.73 37.02 17.16
CA THR A 240 -7.98 37.92 18.29
C THR A 240 -6.86 38.96 18.27
N PRO A 241 -7.11 40.15 17.71
CA PRO A 241 -6.14 41.24 17.82
C PRO A 241 -5.98 41.57 19.30
N ALA A 242 -4.73 41.55 19.78
CA ALA A 242 -4.35 42.10 21.08
C ALA A 242 -4.47 43.63 21.06
#